data_AF-A0A2V8NIS4-F1
#
_entry.id   AF-A0A2V8NIS4-F1
#
_cell.length_a   1.000
_cell.length_b   1.000
_cell.length_c   1.000
_cell.angle_alpha   90.00
_cell.angle_beta   90.00
_cell.angle_gamma   90.00
#
_symmetry.space_group_name_H-M   'P 1'
#
loop_
_entity.id
_entity.type
_entity.pdbx_description
1 polymer ?
#
loop_
_entity_poly.entity_id
_entity_poly.type
_entity_poly.pdbx_seq_one_letter_code
_entity_poly.pdbx_strand_id
1 'polypeptide(L)'
;MLRDDYRGVLVHATGGEPAVAQAPVTIVCAGTYWRNSWKYGARAYRHFGWDNGTILANTLAMAAAHRFPAKIICGFVDSEVNELLDVDPEREVAFSMAAIGYVKTNPLDGPPDIPKLHLPVVPLSQSEVDYPELRAIHEASSLRSPDEVTQWRAEGNKPRMTPSARIPIGEIGVIRGL
;
A
#
# COMPACT_ATOMS: atom_id res chain seq x y z
N MET A 1 22.77 3.19 -20.52
CA MET A 1 21.62 3.95 -20.01
C MET A 1 20.42 3.04 -20.17
N LEU A 2 19.90 2.43 -19.10
CA LEU A 2 18.74 1.54 -19.23
C LEU A 2 17.53 2.39 -19.57
N ARG A 3 16.95 2.17 -20.75
CA ARG A 3 15.71 2.83 -21.20
C ARG A 3 14.47 2.37 -20.40
N ASP A 4 14.64 1.42 -19.48
CA ASP A 4 13.59 0.67 -18.80
C ASP A 4 13.67 0.77 -17.25
N ASP A 5 14.25 1.85 -16.71
CA ASP A 5 14.31 2.06 -15.25
C ASP A 5 13.15 2.95 -14.75
N TYR A 6 12.09 2.30 -14.27
CA TYR A 6 10.88 2.97 -13.76
C TYR A 6 10.91 3.24 -12.24
N ARG A 7 12.02 2.95 -11.56
CA ARG A 7 12.10 3.15 -10.09
C ARG A 7 11.89 4.61 -9.69
N GLY A 8 12.27 5.56 -10.55
CA GLY A 8 12.03 7.00 -10.34
C GLY A 8 10.56 7.35 -10.15
N VAL A 9 9.64 6.64 -10.82
CA VAL A 9 8.19 6.82 -10.67
C VAL A 9 7.75 6.47 -9.25
N LEU A 10 8.20 5.32 -8.72
CA LEU A 10 7.87 4.90 -7.36
C LEU A 10 8.51 5.81 -6.30
N VAL A 11 9.71 6.33 -6.55
CA VAL A 11 10.34 7.32 -5.67
C VAL A 11 9.53 8.61 -5.60
N HIS A 12 9.07 9.10 -6.75
CA HIS A 12 8.22 10.28 -6.83
C HIS A 12 6.88 10.05 -6.12
N ALA A 13 6.17 8.98 -6.48
CA ALA A 13 4.88 8.62 -5.90
C ALA A 13 4.96 8.42 -4.38
N THR A 14 6.10 8.02 -3.84
CA THR A 14 6.30 7.83 -2.39
C THR A 14 6.85 9.07 -1.68
N GLY A 15 6.83 10.26 -2.30
CA GLY A 15 7.36 11.48 -1.68
C GLY A 15 8.84 11.35 -1.32
N GLY A 16 9.63 10.70 -2.17
CA GLY A 16 11.07 10.53 -1.99
C GLY A 16 11.47 9.57 -0.86
N GLU A 17 10.68 8.51 -0.59
CA GLU A 17 11.01 7.53 0.46
C GLU A 17 12.40 6.88 0.21
N PRO A 18 13.39 7.07 1.12
CA PRO A 18 14.75 6.58 0.89
C PRO A 18 14.83 5.07 0.69
N ALA A 19 13.99 4.30 1.39
CA ALA A 19 13.97 2.85 1.23
C ALA A 19 13.55 2.43 -0.19
N VAL A 20 12.66 3.18 -0.84
CA VAL A 20 12.22 2.91 -2.22
C VAL A 20 13.28 3.33 -3.22
N ALA A 21 13.93 4.48 -3.00
CA ALA A 21 15.00 4.96 -3.87
C ALA A 21 16.23 4.04 -3.89
N GLN A 22 16.51 3.41 -2.77
CA GLN A 22 17.67 2.54 -2.61
C GLN A 22 17.34 1.05 -2.81
N ALA A 23 16.07 0.69 -2.97
CA ALA A 23 15.70 -0.68 -3.22
C ALA A 23 15.99 -1.08 -4.68
N PRO A 24 16.80 -2.13 -4.91
CA PRO A 24 16.89 -2.73 -6.25
C PRO A 24 15.60 -3.43 -6.67
N VAL A 25 14.74 -3.83 -5.71
CA VAL A 25 13.47 -4.51 -5.97
C VAL A 25 12.38 -3.91 -5.10
N THR A 26 11.27 -3.52 -5.73
CA THR A 26 10.04 -3.12 -5.04
C THR A 26 8.91 -4.03 -5.49
N ILE A 27 8.28 -4.71 -4.53
CA ILE A 27 7.08 -5.51 -4.78
C ILE A 27 5.87 -4.63 -4.50
N VAL A 28 5.05 -4.34 -5.51
CA VAL A 28 3.77 -3.66 -5.33
C VAL A 28 2.67 -4.70 -5.22
N CYS A 29 1.87 -4.63 -4.17
CA CYS A 29 0.72 -5.50 -3.94
C CYS A 29 -0.55 -4.74 -4.33
N ALA A 30 -1.30 -5.31 -5.28
CA ALA A 30 -2.58 -4.80 -5.72
C ALA A 30 -3.74 -5.71 -5.26
N GLY A 31 -4.93 -5.13 -5.16
CA GLY A 31 -6.15 -5.82 -4.77
C GLY A 31 -7.21 -5.71 -5.84
N THR A 32 -7.67 -6.85 -6.37
CA THR A 32 -8.83 -6.91 -7.28
C THR A 32 -10.13 -6.96 -6.48
N TYR A 33 -11.03 -5.99 -6.62
CA TYR A 33 -12.24 -5.87 -5.80
C TYR A 33 -13.12 -7.12 -5.85
N TRP A 34 -13.35 -7.64 -7.06
CA TRP A 34 -14.23 -8.78 -7.28
C TRP A 34 -13.77 -10.08 -6.60
N ARG A 35 -12.45 -10.32 -6.50
CA ARG A 35 -11.89 -11.58 -5.98
C ARG A 35 -12.39 -11.93 -4.58
N ASN A 36 -12.67 -10.92 -3.77
CA ASN A 36 -13.17 -11.09 -2.41
C ASN A 36 -14.64 -10.68 -2.27
N SER A 37 -15.14 -9.75 -3.09
CA SER A 37 -16.51 -9.23 -2.96
C SER A 37 -17.58 -10.22 -3.36
N TRP A 38 -17.32 -11.16 -4.27
CA TRP A 38 -18.28 -12.21 -4.64
C TRP A 38 -18.77 -13.03 -3.42
N LYS A 39 -17.93 -13.18 -2.39
CA LYS A 39 -18.24 -13.91 -1.15
C LYS A 39 -18.58 -12.98 0.02
N TYR A 40 -17.94 -11.81 0.11
CA TYR A 40 -17.98 -10.97 1.31
C TYR A 40 -18.64 -9.60 1.10
N GLY A 41 -19.12 -9.29 -0.10
CA GLY A 41 -19.71 -7.99 -0.46
C GLY A 41 -18.81 -6.82 -0.08
N ALA A 42 -19.40 -5.73 0.43
CA ALA A 42 -18.67 -4.53 0.87
C ALA A 42 -17.63 -4.78 1.99
N ARG A 43 -17.70 -5.92 2.71
CA ARG A 43 -16.68 -6.27 3.72
C ARG A 43 -15.36 -6.72 3.08
N ALA A 44 -15.35 -7.01 1.78
CA ALA A 44 -14.17 -7.46 1.05
C ALA A 44 -12.95 -6.54 1.19
N TYR A 45 -13.15 -5.23 1.37
CA TYR A 45 -12.02 -4.30 1.56
C TYR A 45 -11.18 -4.62 2.80
N ARG A 46 -11.79 -5.18 3.86
CA ARG A 46 -11.02 -5.62 5.04
C ARG A 46 -10.15 -6.84 4.75
N HIS A 47 -10.57 -7.68 3.81
CA HIS A 47 -9.83 -8.86 3.40
C HIS A 47 -8.58 -8.50 2.59
N PHE A 48 -8.58 -7.37 1.85
CA PHE A 48 -7.35 -6.85 1.22
C PHE A 48 -6.25 -6.69 2.27
N GLY A 49 -6.56 -6.06 3.40
CA GLY A 49 -5.61 -5.89 4.49
C GLY A 49 -5.14 -7.21 5.13
N TRP A 50 -6.05 -8.16 5.37
CA TRP A 50 -5.71 -9.44 6.01
C TRP A 50 -4.82 -10.33 5.14
N ASP A 51 -5.19 -10.52 3.87
CA ASP A 51 -4.45 -11.38 2.95
C ASP A 51 -3.09 -10.73 2.64
N ASN A 52 -3.09 -9.44 2.29
CA ASN A 52 -1.88 -8.70 2.00
C ASN A 52 -0.94 -8.64 3.21
N GLY A 53 -1.48 -8.48 4.42
CA GLY A 53 -0.69 -8.50 5.65
C GLY A 53 0.10 -9.80 5.84
N THR A 54 -0.50 -10.94 5.47
CA THR A 54 0.16 -12.25 5.54
C THR A 54 1.26 -12.38 4.47
N ILE A 55 0.99 -11.91 3.24
CA ILE A 55 2.00 -11.86 2.16
C ILE A 55 3.20 -11.00 2.57
N LEU A 56 2.94 -9.81 3.12
CA LEU A 56 3.99 -8.89 3.58
C LEU A 56 4.78 -9.46 4.76
N ALA A 57 4.11 -10.09 5.73
CA ALA A 57 4.80 -10.73 6.86
C ALA A 57 5.76 -11.84 6.40
N ASN A 58 5.32 -12.69 5.47
CA ASN A 58 6.17 -13.73 4.88
C ASN A 58 7.32 -13.12 4.07
N THR A 59 7.05 -12.06 3.32
CA THR A 59 8.07 -11.32 2.55
C THR A 59 9.14 -10.74 3.47
N LEU A 60 8.75 -10.11 4.58
CA LEU A 60 9.67 -9.60 5.59
C LEU A 60 10.47 -10.72 6.26
N ALA A 61 9.85 -11.85 6.57
CA ALA A 61 10.53 -13.01 7.15
C ALA A 61 11.62 -13.55 6.21
N MET A 62 11.32 -13.65 4.91
CA MET A 62 12.30 -14.06 3.90
C MET A 62 13.42 -13.04 3.74
N ALA A 63 13.11 -11.75 3.66
CA ALA A 63 14.13 -10.70 3.60
C ALA A 63 15.06 -10.75 4.82
N ALA A 64 14.51 -10.93 6.02
CA ALA A 64 15.27 -11.06 7.25
C ALA A 64 16.17 -12.31 7.24
N ALA A 65 15.66 -13.47 6.81
CA ALA A 65 16.44 -14.71 6.70
C ALA A 65 17.64 -14.55 5.75
N HIS A 66 17.48 -13.77 4.68
CA HIS A 66 18.55 -13.46 3.73
C HIS A 66 19.37 -12.20 4.08
N ARG A 67 19.08 -11.53 5.20
CA ARG A 67 19.73 -10.29 5.65
C ARG A 67 19.60 -9.14 4.64
N PHE A 68 18.50 -9.10 3.89
CA PHE A 68 18.14 -7.95 3.07
C PHE A 68 17.38 -6.93 3.92
N PRO A 69 17.75 -5.63 3.88
CA PRO A 69 16.88 -4.60 4.43
C PRO A 69 15.55 -4.63 3.68
N ALA A 70 14.46 -4.49 4.40
CA ALA A 70 13.13 -4.40 3.80
C ALA A 70 12.25 -3.42 4.58
N LYS A 71 11.42 -2.67 3.86
CA LYS A 71 10.47 -1.72 4.44
C LYS A 71 9.13 -1.84 3.73
N ILE A 72 8.05 -1.84 4.50
CA ILE A 72 6.69 -1.74 3.99
C ILE A 72 6.35 -0.26 3.81
N ILE A 73 5.74 0.08 2.68
CA ILE A 73 5.27 1.42 2.35
C ILE A 73 3.77 1.33 2.03
N CYS A 74 2.99 2.10 2.77
CA CYS A 74 1.52 2.18 2.61
C CYS A 74 1.05 3.57 2.15
N GLY A 75 1.96 4.54 2.03
CA GLY A 75 1.65 5.89 1.56
C GLY A 75 2.39 6.16 0.27
N PHE A 76 1.63 6.31 -0.81
CA PHE A 76 2.08 6.64 -2.15
C PHE A 76 0.94 7.33 -2.91
N VAL A 77 1.23 8.04 -3.99
CA VAL A 77 0.23 8.60 -4.89
C VAL A 77 -0.44 7.46 -5.66
N ASP A 78 -1.68 7.13 -5.31
CA ASP A 78 -2.39 5.96 -5.83
C ASP A 78 -2.48 5.96 -7.36
N SER A 79 -2.80 7.12 -7.96
CA SER A 79 -2.95 7.25 -9.41
C SER A 79 -1.64 6.98 -10.16
N GLU A 80 -0.50 7.44 -9.65
CA GLU A 80 0.81 7.24 -10.28
C GLU A 80 1.23 5.76 -10.23
N VAL A 81 0.99 5.09 -9.11
CA VAL A 81 1.32 3.66 -8.97
C VAL A 81 0.38 2.79 -9.81
N ASN A 82 -0.92 3.12 -9.85
CA ASN A 82 -1.87 2.41 -10.70
C ASN A 82 -1.54 2.58 -12.19
N GLU A 83 -1.13 3.79 -12.61
CA GLU A 83 -0.69 4.06 -13.97
C GLU A 83 0.57 3.28 -14.34
N LEU A 84 1.55 3.21 -13.43
CA LEU A 84 2.78 2.43 -13.63
C LEU A 84 2.50 0.93 -13.82
N LEU A 85 1.55 0.39 -13.07
CA LEU A 85 1.15 -1.02 -13.18
C LEU A 85 0.21 -1.29 -14.36
N ASP A 86 -0.29 -0.23 -15.01
CA ASP A 86 -1.34 -0.27 -16.03
C ASP A 86 -2.59 -1.08 -15.60
N VAL A 87 -3.01 -0.88 -14.34
CA VAL A 87 -4.24 -1.49 -13.81
C VAL A 87 -5.45 -0.59 -14.06
N ASP A 88 -6.62 -1.21 -14.19
CA ASP A 88 -7.92 -0.52 -14.24
C ASP A 88 -8.41 -0.23 -12.81
N PRO A 89 -8.40 1.04 -12.33
CA PRO A 89 -8.79 1.37 -10.96
C PRO A 89 -10.25 1.04 -10.63
N GLU A 90 -11.10 0.82 -11.63
CA GLU A 90 -12.47 0.35 -11.38
C GLU A 90 -12.52 -1.11 -10.91
N ARG A 91 -11.45 -1.88 -11.18
CA ARG A 91 -11.35 -3.33 -10.93
C ARG A 91 -10.26 -3.70 -9.94
N GLU A 92 -9.10 -3.05 -10.03
CA GLU A 92 -7.89 -3.37 -9.30
C GLU A 92 -7.09 -2.12 -8.97
N VAL A 93 -6.60 -2.07 -7.74
CA VAL A 93 -5.84 -0.92 -7.23
C VAL A 93 -4.62 -1.36 -6.45
N ALA A 94 -3.53 -0.61 -6.55
CA ALA A 94 -2.37 -0.74 -5.69
C ALA A 94 -2.77 -0.46 -4.23
N PHE A 95 -2.25 -1.25 -3.30
CA PHE A 95 -2.67 -1.20 -1.89
C PHE A 95 -1.48 -1.03 -0.93
N SER A 96 -0.33 -1.60 -1.25
CA SER A 96 0.91 -1.45 -0.48
C SER A 96 2.11 -1.82 -1.33
N MET A 97 3.32 -1.49 -0.88
CA MET A 97 4.54 -2.02 -1.46
C MET A 97 5.58 -2.44 -0.41
N ALA A 98 6.48 -3.33 -0.80
CA ALA A 98 7.65 -3.73 -0.03
C ALA A 98 8.92 -3.38 -0.82
N ALA A 99 9.69 -2.44 -0.30
CA ALA A 99 11.01 -2.11 -0.81
C ALA A 99 12.04 -3.06 -0.19
N ILE A 100 12.83 -3.76 -1.02
CA ILE A 100 13.72 -4.85 -0.61
C ILE A 100 15.12 -4.63 -1.16
N GLY A 101 16.12 -4.76 -0.29
CA GLY A 101 17.54 -4.65 -0.62
C GLY A 101 18.04 -3.21 -0.56
N TYR A 102 19.32 -3.04 -0.93
CA TYR A 102 19.98 -1.75 -0.92
C TYR A 102 20.99 -1.65 -2.07
N VAL A 103 20.94 -0.56 -2.81
CA VAL A 103 21.96 -0.11 -3.75
C VAL A 103 22.31 1.35 -3.47
N LYS A 104 23.58 1.72 -3.70
CA LYS A 104 24.05 3.11 -3.50
C LYS A 104 23.58 4.08 -4.57
N THR A 105 23.22 3.56 -5.74
CA THR A 105 22.80 4.36 -6.89
C THR A 105 21.33 4.69 -6.78
N ASN A 106 21.02 5.97 -6.71
CA ASN A 106 19.65 6.44 -6.86
C ASN A 106 19.19 6.25 -8.32
N PRO A 107 17.88 6.01 -8.54
CA PRO A 107 17.31 6.04 -9.88
C PRO A 107 17.42 7.44 -10.50
N LEU A 108 17.28 7.50 -11.83
CA LEU A 108 17.27 8.75 -12.57
C LEU A 108 16.08 9.64 -12.16
N ASP A 109 16.27 10.95 -12.24
CA ASP A 109 15.23 11.95 -11.94
C ASP A 109 14.17 12.01 -13.05
N GLY A 110 12.92 12.16 -12.61
CA GLY A 110 11.74 12.37 -13.47
C GLY A 110 11.05 11.06 -13.86
N PRO A 111 9.70 11.06 -13.96
CA PRO A 111 9.01 9.92 -14.51
C PRO A 111 9.44 9.79 -15.99
N PRO A 112 10.02 8.66 -16.42
CA PRO A 112 10.04 8.37 -17.86
C PRO A 112 8.60 8.44 -18.38
N ASP A 113 8.43 8.74 -19.65
CA ASP A 113 7.15 8.47 -20.33
C ASP A 113 6.78 7.01 -20.01
N ILE A 114 5.62 6.79 -19.38
CA ILE A 114 5.20 5.47 -18.90
C ILE A 114 4.35 4.87 -20.02
N PRO A 115 4.90 4.01 -20.89
CA PRO A 115 4.09 3.35 -21.88
C PRO A 115 3.09 2.45 -21.18
N LYS A 116 1.83 2.51 -21.62
CA LYS A 116 0.80 1.55 -21.21
C LYS A 116 1.25 0.14 -21.60
N LEU A 117 1.23 -0.78 -20.64
CA LEU A 117 1.70 -2.14 -20.82
C LEU A 117 0.75 -2.95 -21.72
N HIS A 118 -0.56 -2.65 -21.65
CA HIS A 118 -1.64 -3.29 -22.42
C HIS A 118 -1.53 -4.82 -22.44
N LEU A 119 -1.18 -5.40 -21.29
CA LEU A 119 -1.00 -6.84 -21.17
C LEU A 119 -2.35 -7.55 -21.31
N PRO A 120 -2.41 -8.70 -21.99
CA PRO A 120 -3.64 -9.46 -22.10
C PRO A 120 -4.07 -9.96 -20.71
N VAL A 121 -5.29 -9.62 -20.32
CA VAL A 121 -5.91 -10.08 -19.06
C VAL A 121 -6.95 -11.15 -19.33
N VAL A 122 -7.00 -12.16 -18.46
CA VAL A 122 -8.04 -13.19 -18.48
C VAL A 122 -9.12 -12.79 -17.46
N PRO A 123 -10.39 -12.62 -17.88
CA PRO A 123 -11.48 -12.31 -16.95
C PRO A 123 -11.61 -13.36 -15.85
N LEU A 124 -11.82 -12.91 -14.61
CA LEU A 124 -11.94 -13.80 -13.46
C LEU A 124 -13.30 -14.51 -13.39
N SER A 125 -14.32 -13.95 -14.06
CA SER A 125 -15.68 -14.46 -14.11
C SER A 125 -16.38 -14.03 -15.41
N GLN A 126 -17.43 -14.75 -15.80
CA GLN A 126 -18.32 -14.36 -16.91
C GLN A 126 -19.22 -13.16 -16.54
N SER A 127 -19.53 -13.01 -15.25
CA SER A 127 -20.29 -11.90 -14.69
C SER A 127 -19.73 -11.50 -13.34
N GLU A 128 -19.64 -10.19 -13.09
CA GLU A 128 -19.15 -9.61 -11.84
C GLU A 128 -20.25 -8.69 -11.28
N VAL A 129 -20.55 -8.83 -9.99
CA VAL A 129 -21.42 -7.89 -9.30
C VAL A 129 -20.56 -6.75 -8.79
N ASP A 130 -20.94 -5.53 -9.15
CA ASP A 130 -20.22 -4.35 -8.71
C ASP A 130 -20.60 -3.96 -7.28
N TYR A 131 -19.60 -3.53 -6.50
CA TYR A 131 -19.74 -3.05 -5.13
C TYR A 131 -19.04 -1.68 -5.02
N PRO A 132 -19.71 -0.58 -5.37
CA PRO A 132 -19.11 0.76 -5.44
C PRO A 132 -18.59 1.25 -4.09
N GLU A 133 -19.08 0.70 -2.97
CA GLU A 133 -18.60 1.03 -1.63
C GLU A 133 -17.12 0.67 -1.43
N LEU A 134 -16.62 -0.37 -2.12
CA LEU A 134 -15.21 -0.74 -2.06
C LEU A 134 -14.33 0.33 -2.70
N ARG A 135 -14.76 0.89 -3.84
CA ARG A 135 -14.08 2.02 -4.48
C ARG A 135 -14.17 3.27 -3.64
N ALA A 136 -15.33 3.56 -3.06
CA ALA A 136 -15.51 4.71 -2.18
C ALA A 136 -14.58 4.66 -0.95
N ILE A 137 -14.41 3.47 -0.33
CA ILE A 137 -13.47 3.30 0.78
C ILE A 137 -12.02 3.51 0.33
N HIS A 138 -11.64 2.95 -0.82
CA HIS A 138 -10.29 3.13 -1.35
C HIS A 138 -10.00 4.60 -1.64
N GLU A 139 -10.87 5.26 -2.41
CA GLU A 139 -10.79 6.67 -2.80
C GLU A 139 -10.70 7.60 -1.59
N ALA A 140 -11.42 7.30 -0.51
CA ALA A 140 -11.36 8.06 0.75
C ALA A 140 -10.01 7.91 1.50
N SER A 141 -9.22 6.89 1.17
CA SER A 141 -7.89 6.64 1.74
C SER A 141 -6.72 6.99 0.82
N SER A 142 -6.99 7.29 -0.46
CA SER A 142 -5.97 7.53 -1.47
C SER A 142 -5.32 8.90 -1.33
N LEU A 143 -4.02 8.95 -1.59
CA LEU A 143 -3.19 10.16 -1.58
C LEU A 143 -2.98 10.65 -3.02
N ARG A 144 -2.97 11.96 -3.21
CA ARG A 144 -3.05 12.62 -4.52
C ARG A 144 -1.77 13.29 -4.97
N SER A 145 -0.82 13.50 -4.06
CA SER A 145 0.44 14.16 -4.39
C SER A 145 1.60 13.69 -3.52
N PRO A 146 2.86 13.81 -4.00
CA PRO A 146 4.05 13.50 -3.19
C PRO A 146 4.14 14.31 -1.88
N ASP A 147 3.67 15.57 -1.91
CA ASP A 147 3.62 16.44 -0.73
C ASP A 147 2.63 15.90 0.31
N GLU A 148 1.44 15.49 -0.14
CA GLU A 148 0.44 14.85 0.72
C GLU A 148 0.96 13.55 1.33
N VAL A 149 1.68 12.72 0.55
CA VAL A 149 2.33 11.50 1.04
C VAL A 149 3.35 11.82 2.14
N THR A 150 4.15 12.87 1.93
CA THR A 150 5.15 13.32 2.91
C THR A 150 4.49 13.81 4.19
N GLN A 151 3.42 14.59 4.07
CA GLN A 151 2.63 15.07 5.21
C GLN A 151 1.99 13.91 5.97
N TRP A 152 1.31 13.00 5.27
CA TRP A 152 0.67 11.81 5.84
C TRP A 152 1.68 10.96 6.63
N ARG A 153 2.87 10.73 6.06
CA ARG A 153 3.96 10.01 6.74
C ARG A 153 4.44 10.74 7.99
N ALA A 154 4.61 12.06 7.91
CA ALA A 154 5.03 12.87 9.05
C ALA A 154 3.99 12.82 10.18
N GLU A 155 2.69 12.85 9.85
CA GLU A 155 1.60 12.70 10.81
C GLU A 155 1.56 11.31 11.45
N GLY A 156 1.75 10.25 10.67
CA GLY A 156 1.84 8.87 11.18
C GLY A 156 3.01 8.63 12.13
N ASN A 157 4.11 9.37 11.96
CA ASN A 157 5.30 9.30 12.81
C ASN A 157 5.20 10.16 14.08
N LYS A 158 4.16 11.00 14.24
CA LYS A 158 3.94 11.74 15.48
C LYS A 158 3.74 10.74 16.63
N PRO A 159 4.39 10.91 17.79
CA PRO A 159 4.11 10.10 18.95
C PRO A 159 2.62 10.16 19.25
N ARG A 160 1.90 9.04 19.06
CA ARG A 160 0.53 8.95 19.53
C ARG A 160 0.57 9.08 21.03
N MET A 161 -0.25 9.96 21.61
CA MET A 161 -0.44 10.03 23.05
C MET A 161 -0.62 8.60 23.56
N THR A 162 0.34 8.13 24.36
CA THR A 162 0.15 6.90 25.13
C THR A 162 -1.14 7.10 25.92
N PRO A 163 -2.10 6.16 25.87
CA PRO A 163 -3.22 6.17 26.79
C PRO A 163 -2.66 6.42 28.19
N SER A 164 -3.18 7.45 28.88
CA SER A 164 -2.82 7.75 30.26
C SER A 164 -2.84 6.45 31.07
N ALA A 165 -1.86 6.32 31.97
CA ALA A 165 -1.48 5.14 32.75
C ALA A 165 -2.56 4.04 32.82
N ARG A 166 -2.17 2.80 32.50
CA ARG A 166 -3.02 1.60 32.62
C ARG A 166 -3.75 1.63 33.97
N ILE A 167 -5.04 1.97 33.97
CA ILE A 167 -5.87 1.85 35.17
C ILE A 167 -6.10 0.35 35.36
N PRO A 168 -5.70 -0.24 36.49
CA PRO A 168 -5.99 -1.64 36.79
C PRO A 168 -7.51 -1.84 36.76
N ILE A 169 -7.94 -2.97 36.20
CA ILE A 169 -9.37 -3.31 35.99
C ILE A 169 -10.19 -3.31 37.31
N GLY A 170 -9.53 -3.27 38.48
CA GLY A 170 -10.16 -3.24 39.81
C GLY A 170 -10.45 -1.86 40.42
N GLU A 171 -10.01 -0.75 39.81
CA GLU A 171 -10.22 0.61 40.39
C GLU A 171 -11.40 1.38 39.78
N ILE A 172 -12.19 0.75 38.90
CA ILE A 172 -13.47 1.32 38.45
C ILE A 172 -14.45 1.15 39.62
N GLY A 173 -14.47 2.15 40.51
CA GLY A 173 -15.35 2.19 41.66
C GLY A 173 -16.78 1.85 41.28
N VAL A 174 -17.33 0.83 41.93
CA VAL A 174 -18.76 0.52 41.89
C VAL A 174 -19.50 1.78 42.33
N ILE A 175 -20.21 2.43 41.40
CA ILE A 175 -21.20 3.45 41.77
C ILE A 175 -22.29 2.71 42.55
N ARG A 176 -22.17 2.68 43.88
CA ARG A 176 -23.26 2.31 44.77
C ARG A 176 -24.19 3.50 44.86
N GLY A 177 -25.32 3.41 44.19
CA GLY A 177 -26.41 4.35 44.32
C GLY A 177 -27.63 3.85 43.58
N LEU A 178 -28.42 3.00 44.25
CA LEU A 178 -29.88 2.99 44.33
C LEU A 178 -30.27 2.19 45.58
#